data_AF-A0A2M8MB60-F1
#
_entry.id   AF-A0A2M8MB60-F1
#
_cell.length_a   1.000
_cell.length_b   1.000
_cell.length_c   1.000
_cell.angle_alpha   90.00
_cell.angle_beta   90.00
_cell.angle_gamma   90.00
#
_symmetry.space_group_name_H-M   'P 1'
#
loop_
_entity.id
_entity.type
_entity.pdbx_description
1 polymer ?
#
loop_
_entity_poly.entity_id
_entity_poly.type
_entity_poly.pdbx_seq_one_letter_code
_entity_poly.pdbx_strand_id
1 'polypeptide(L)'
;MVCNSYIKAGDSYKFNLPNGTYQVFFYSGRGWNPNKTMPNGQEGGFVANESYSKDEPVTLNYQGLEYELIPQPDGNFTTEQSNASEVF
;
A
#
# COMPACT_ATOMS: atom_id res chain seq x y z
N MET A 1 -14.03 2.86 4.15
CA MET A 1 -13.49 3.66 3.04
C MET A 1 -12.19 3.00 2.62
N VAL A 2 -11.96 2.80 1.32
CA VAL A 2 -10.70 2.29 0.78
C VAL A 2 -10.06 3.43 -0.01
N CYS A 3 -8.81 3.76 0.30
CA CYS A 3 -8.01 4.74 -0.44
C CYS A 3 -6.72 4.06 -0.89
N ASN A 4 -6.54 3.93 -2.20
CA ASN A 4 -5.33 3.38 -2.78
C ASN A 4 -4.83 4.29 -3.92
N SER A 5 -3.55 4.18 -4.23
CA SER A 5 -2.91 4.89 -5.33
C SER A 5 -1.73 4.05 -5.80
N TYR A 6 -1.55 3.97 -7.12
CA TYR A 6 -0.33 3.41 -7.69
C TYR A 6 0.75 4.49 -7.70
N ILE A 7 1.90 4.17 -7.11
CA ILE A 7 3.05 5.06 -7.03
C ILE A 7 4.17 4.41 -7.85
N LYS A 8 4.64 5.09 -8.89
CA LYS A 8 5.77 4.61 -9.69
C LYS A 8 7.07 4.82 -8.89
N ALA A 9 8.07 3.98 -9.15
CA ALA A 9 9.38 4.13 -8.53
C ALA A 9 9.96 5.55 -8.75
N GLY A 10 10.37 6.20 -7.66
CA GLY A 10 10.90 7.57 -7.65
C GLY A 10 9.83 8.65 -7.47
N ASP A 11 8.55 8.32 -7.56
CA ASP A 11 7.45 9.25 -7.30
C ASP A 11 7.00 9.20 -5.82
N SER A 12 6.21 10.19 -5.41
CA SER A 12 5.59 10.26 -4.09
C SER A 12 4.09 10.56 -4.22
N TYR A 13 3.33 10.20 -3.17
CA TYR A 13 1.91 10.46 -3.11
C TYR A 13 1.48 10.79 -1.69
N LYS A 14 0.48 11.66 -1.54
CA LYS A 14 -0.08 12.05 -0.24
C LYS A 14 -1.59 11.86 -0.21
N PHE A 15 -2.06 11.09 0.77
CA PHE A 15 -3.48 11.03 1.11
C PHE A 15 -3.82 12.09 2.16
N ASN A 16 -4.99 12.72 2.02
CA ASN A 16 -5.57 13.55 3.08
C ASN A 16 -6.72 12.75 3.70
N LEU A 17 -6.47 12.17 4.87
CA LEU A 17 -7.41 11.29 5.57
C LEU A 17 -8.00 12.02 6.80
N PRO A 18 -9.27 11.76 7.15
CA PRO A 18 -9.82 12.23 8.43
C PRO A 18 -9.13 11.52 9.61
N ASN A 19 -9.37 11.98 10.84
CA ASN A 19 -8.90 11.26 12.02
C ASN A 19 -9.56 9.88 12.10
N GLY A 20 -8.80 8.86 12.48
CA GLY A 20 -9.29 7.48 12.53
C GLY A 20 -8.17 6.46 12.70
N THR A 21 -8.55 5.19 12.82
CA THR A 21 -7.62 4.05 12.79
C THR A 21 -7.61 3.44 11.40
N TYR A 22 -6.43 3.27 10.84
CA TYR A 22 -6.21 2.81 9.49
C TYR A 22 -5.34 1.56 9.49
N GLN A 23 -5.72 0.59 8.67
CA GLN A 23 -4.85 -0.51 8.27
C GLN A 23 -4.14 -0.11 6.99
N VAL A 24 -2.81 -0.09 6.99
CA VAL A 24 -2.00 0.22 5.81
C VAL A 24 -1.59 -1.07 5.13
N PHE A 25 -1.71 -1.11 3.81
CA PHE A 25 -1.27 -2.22 2.97
C PHE A 25 -0.29 -1.73 1.91
N PHE A 26 0.68 -2.57 1.59
CA PHE A 26 1.61 -2.40 0.48
C PHE A 26 1.41 -3.52 -0.52
N TYR A 27 1.17 -3.13 -1.76
CA TYR A 27 1.05 -4.05 -2.88
C TYR A 27 2.07 -3.64 -3.94
N SER A 28 2.96 -4.56 -4.28
CA SER A 28 4.07 -4.31 -5.20
C SER A 28 4.27 -5.50 -6.15
N GLY A 29 5.02 -5.27 -7.23
CA GLY A 29 5.33 -6.30 -8.20
C GLY A 29 5.98 -5.72 -9.45
N ARG A 30 5.94 -6.46 -10.54
CA ARG A 30 6.47 -6.07 -11.85
C ARG A 30 5.37 -5.98 -12.89
N GLY A 31 5.48 -4.99 -13.77
CA GLY A 31 4.54 -4.76 -14.88
C GLY A 31 3.17 -4.33 -14.39
N TRP A 32 3.03 -3.06 -13.97
CA TRP A 32 1.73 -2.48 -13.64
C TRP A 32 0.82 -2.48 -14.88
N ASN A 33 -0.37 -3.06 -14.76
CA ASN A 33 -1.42 -3.05 -15.76
C ASN A 33 -2.66 -2.35 -15.18
N PRO A 34 -3.03 -1.15 -15.68
CA PRO A 34 -4.17 -0.40 -15.17
C PRO A 34 -5.52 -1.10 -15.43
N ASN A 35 -5.59 -2.03 -16.38
CA ASN A 35 -6.83 -2.73 -16.75
C ASN A 35 -6.93 -4.15 -16.15
N LYS A 36 -6.01 -4.53 -15.25
CA LYS A 36 -6.10 -5.83 -14.55
C LYS A 36 -7.24 -5.77 -13.54
N THR A 37 -8.23 -6.63 -13.67
CA THR A 37 -9.31 -6.77 -12.68
C THR A 37 -8.81 -7.56 -11.46
N MET A 38 -8.94 -6.96 -10.28
CA MET A 38 -8.59 -7.53 -8.98
C MET A 38 -9.79 -8.28 -8.37
N PRO A 39 -9.58 -9.14 -7.34
CA PRO A 39 -10.63 -10.01 -6.79
C PRO A 39 -11.90 -9.29 -6.32
N ASN A 40 -11.78 -8.04 -5.87
CA ASN A 40 -12.90 -7.21 -5.42
C ASN A 40 -13.53 -6.34 -6.52
N GLY A 41 -13.12 -6.53 -7.77
CA GLY A 41 -13.58 -5.74 -8.92
C GLY A 41 -12.85 -4.40 -9.12
N GLN A 42 -11.86 -4.05 -8.29
CA GLN A 42 -10.99 -2.91 -8.58
C GLN A 42 -10.12 -3.19 -9.81
N GLU A 43 -9.77 -2.13 -10.54
CA GLU A 43 -8.87 -2.20 -11.67
C GLU A 43 -7.49 -1.67 -11.29
N GLY A 44 -6.44 -2.29 -11.84
CA GLY A 44 -5.05 -1.93 -11.62
C GLY A 44 -4.32 -2.96 -10.78
N GLY A 45 -3.31 -3.60 -11.38
CA GLY A 45 -2.43 -4.48 -10.63
C GLY A 45 -1.18 -4.91 -11.38
N PHE A 46 -0.24 -5.51 -10.65
CA PHE A 46 1.00 -6.05 -11.20
C PHE A 46 0.75 -7.40 -11.85
N VAL A 47 1.45 -7.70 -12.95
CA VAL A 47 1.28 -8.96 -13.69
C VAL A 47 2.32 -10.03 -13.36
N ALA A 48 3.34 -9.70 -12.56
CA ALA A 48 4.39 -10.62 -12.16
C ALA A 48 4.97 -10.29 -10.79
N ASN A 49 5.46 -11.31 -10.08
CA ASN A 49 6.12 -11.21 -8.76
C ASN A 49 5.34 -10.33 -7.77
N GLU A 50 4.03 -10.54 -7.71
CA GLU A 50 3.15 -9.81 -6.80
C GLU A 50 3.53 -10.11 -5.34
N SER A 51 3.66 -9.05 -4.56
CA SER A 51 3.93 -9.12 -3.13
C SER A 51 2.93 -8.25 -2.39
N TYR A 52 2.46 -8.79 -1.26
CA TYR A 52 1.42 -8.23 -0.42
C TYR A 52 1.95 -8.18 1.00
N SER A 53 1.94 -6.99 1.57
CA SER A 53 2.36 -6.82 2.94
C SER A 53 1.57 -5.71 3.61
N LYS A 54 1.66 -5.62 4.93
CA LYS A 54 0.92 -4.65 5.74
C LYS A 54 1.76 -4.19 6.93
N ASP A 55 1.39 -3.03 7.47
CA ASP A 55 1.94 -2.53 8.73
C ASP A 55 0.92 -2.73 9.86
N GLU A 56 1.29 -2.50 11.10
CA GLU A 56 0.34 -2.48 12.22
C GLU A 56 -0.72 -1.38 12.03
N PRO A 57 -1.95 -1.56 12.53
CA PRO A 57 -2.95 -0.51 12.52
C PRO A 57 -2.45 0.77 13.20
N VAL A 58 -2.65 1.90 12.53
CA VAL A 58 -2.19 3.21 13.02
C VAL A 58 -3.38 4.13 13.28
N THR A 59 -3.39 4.79 14.43
CA THR A 59 -4.37 5.82 14.75
C THR A 59 -3.80 7.19 14.41
N LEU A 60 -4.44 7.88 13.47
CA LEU A 60 -4.10 9.26 13.10
C LEU A 60 -5.04 10.22 13.83
N ASN A 61 -4.48 11.09 14.66
CA ASN A 61 -5.21 12.15 15.34
C ASN A 61 -4.47 13.48 15.19
N TYR A 62 -4.82 14.25 14.14
CA TYR A 62 -4.12 15.47 13.74
C TYR A 62 -2.61 15.27 13.48
N GLN A 63 -2.24 14.09 12.99
CA GLN A 63 -0.87 13.66 12.72
C GLN A 63 -0.71 13.19 11.27
N GLY A 64 0.53 13.20 10.79
CA GLY A 64 0.92 12.60 9.52
C GLY A 64 1.67 11.30 9.73
N LEU A 65 1.62 10.43 8.73
CA LEU A 65 2.39 9.20 8.65
C LEU A 65 3.10 9.17 7.30
N GLU A 66 4.38 8.82 7.31
CA GLU A 66 5.24 8.81 6.12
C GLU A 66 5.93 7.46 5.99
N TYR A 67 5.94 6.94 4.76
CA TYR A 67 6.58 5.69 4.40
C TYR A 67 7.57 5.95 3.27
N GLU A 68 8.81 5.50 3.44
CA GLU A 68 9.84 5.53 2.40
C GLU A 68 10.06 4.10 1.87
N LEU A 69 9.64 3.85 0.62
CA LEU A 69 9.68 2.51 0.02
C LEU A 69 11.06 2.19 -0.60
N ILE A 70 12.12 2.46 0.14
CA ILE A 70 13.50 2.10 -0.23
C ILE A 70 14.08 1.14 0.80
N PRO A 71 14.96 0.20 0.41
CA PRO A 71 15.68 -0.62 1.38
C PRO A 71 16.55 0.28 2.28
N GLN A 72 16.23 0.33 3.57
CA GLN A 72 17.03 1.02 4.57
C GLN A 72 17.56 0.03 5.60
N PRO A 73 18.88 0.00 5.88
CA PRO A 73 19.40 -0.63 7.09
C PRO A 73 18.74 0.02 8.32
N ASP A 74 18.20 -0.79 9.23
CA ASP A 74 17.46 -0.33 10.42
C ASP A 74 16.23 0.57 10.11
N GLY A 75 15.63 0.41 8.92
CA GLY A 75 14.41 1.11 8.54
C GLY A 75 13.21 0.71 9.41
N ASN A 76 12.23 1.61 9.51
CA ASN A 76 10.95 1.40 10.20
C ASN A 76 9.95 0.54 9.42
N PHE A 77 10.38 -0.05 8.30
CA PHE A 77 9.52 -0.80 7.39
C PHE A 77 9.51 -2.29 7.76
N THR A 78 8.78 -2.63 8.82
CA THR A 78 8.53 -4.02 9.23
C THR A 78 7.18 -4.46 8.73
N THR A 79 7.11 -4.93 7.48
CA THR A 79 5.82 -5.37 6.96
C THR A 79 5.55 -6.83 7.28
N GLU A 80 4.40 -7.09 7.87
CA GLU A 80 3.87 -8.45 7.99
C GLU A 80 3.38 -8.94 6.62
N GLN A 81 3.49 -10.25 6.38
CA GLN A 81 2.95 -10.85 5.16
C GLN A 81 1.42 -10.68 5.11
N SER A 82 0.91 -10.28 3.95
CA SER A 82 -0.53 -10.16 3.67
C SER A 82 -0.91 -10.97 2.43
N ASN A 83 -2.14 -10.83 1.95
CA ASN A 83 -2.65 -11.49 0.75
C ASN A 83 -3.66 -10.62 0.00
N ALA A 84 -3.98 -11.04 -1.23
CA ALA A 84 -4.89 -10.30 -2.10
C ALA A 84 -6.28 -10.08 -1.50
N SER A 85 -6.79 -11.00 -0.68
CA SER A 85 -8.13 -10.88 -0.06
C SER A 85 -8.18 -9.90 1.12
N GLU A 86 -7.04 -9.59 1.74
CA GLU A 86 -6.97 -8.55 2.77
C GLU A 86 -6.76 -7.15 2.15
N VAL A 87 -6.03 -7.07 1.05
CA VAL A 87 -5.74 -5.80 0.35
C VAL A 87 -6.92 -5.36 -0.52
N PHE A 88 -7.61 -6.31 -1.15
CA PHE A 88 -8.65 -6.08 -2.16
C PHE A 88 -9.98 -6.70 -1.74
#